data_AF-A0A662K8S7-F1
#
_entry.id   AF-A0A662K8S7-F1
#
_cell.length_a   1.000
_cell.length_b   1.000
_cell.length_c   1.000
_cell.angle_alpha   90.00
_cell.angle_beta   90.00
_cell.angle_gamma   90.00
#
_symmetry.space_group_name_H-M   'P 1'
#
loop_
_entity.id
_entity.type
_entity.pdbx_description
1 polymer ?
#
loop_
_entity_poly.entity_id
_entity_poly.type
_entity_poly.pdbx_seq_one_letter_code
_entity_poly.pdbx_strand_id
1 'polypeptide(L)'
;SALLLELTKLKNLFLWIVNEDLYVEGMNFVFGCALPYRGAVLSTYRLDSDELVKKEVIHEVGHVLGLQHCRNYCVMRFSNSVRDAKQKPSYLCESCKSKLNELWKK
;
A
#
# COMPACT_ATOMS: atom_id res chain seq x y z
N SER A 1 -4.74 18.14 2.42
CA SER A 1 -3.57 19.05 2.49
C SER A 1 -3.12 19.39 1.07
N ALA A 2 -2.58 20.59 0.83
CA ALA A 2 -2.18 21.06 -0.51
C ALA A 2 -1.17 20.15 -1.22
N LEU A 3 -0.32 19.47 -0.44
CA LEU A 3 0.68 18.51 -0.91
C LEU A 3 0.05 17.31 -1.66
N LEU A 4 -1.05 16.75 -1.15
CA LEU A 4 -1.81 15.68 -1.81
C LEU A 4 -2.40 16.14 -3.15
N LEU A 5 -2.77 17.42 -3.27
CA LEU A 5 -3.32 17.98 -4.50
C LEU A 5 -2.24 18.14 -5.58
N GLU A 6 -1.05 18.65 -5.22
CA GLU A 6 0.08 18.77 -6.15
C GLU A 6 0.57 17.42 -6.66
N LEU A 7 0.57 16.41 -5.78
CA LEU A 7 0.90 15.04 -6.12
C LEU A 7 0.09 14.45 -7.25
N THR A 8 -1.20 14.81 -7.29
CA THR A 8 -2.04 14.34 -8.37
C THR A 8 -1.48 14.80 -9.71
N LYS A 9 -0.89 15.99 -9.83
CA LYS A 9 -0.45 16.51 -11.14
C LYS A 9 0.73 15.73 -11.77
N LEU A 10 1.38 14.81 -11.05
CA LEU A 10 2.44 13.96 -11.59
C LEU A 10 1.88 12.97 -12.64
N LYS A 11 2.52 12.92 -13.80
CA LYS A 11 2.20 11.98 -14.90
C LYS A 11 2.81 10.59 -14.71
N ASN A 12 3.76 10.45 -13.78
CA ASN A 12 4.45 9.20 -13.47
C ASN A 12 3.88 8.58 -12.19
N LEU A 13 3.99 7.25 -12.08
CA LEU A 13 3.71 6.56 -10.83
C LEU A 13 4.65 7.07 -9.73
N PHE A 14 4.13 7.33 -8.53
CA PHE A 14 4.93 7.73 -7.38
C PHE A 14 4.67 6.86 -6.15
N LEU A 15 5.70 6.70 -5.32
CA LEU A 15 5.57 6.18 -3.96
C LEU A 15 6.33 7.13 -3.04
N TRP A 16 5.65 7.64 -2.03
CA TRP A 16 6.25 8.48 -1.00
C TRP A 16 6.45 7.69 0.27
N ILE A 17 7.64 7.84 0.86
CA ILE A 17 7.96 7.25 2.16
C ILE A 17 8.23 8.40 3.11
N VAL A 18 7.48 8.46 4.19
CA VAL A 18 7.55 9.51 5.21
C VAL A 18 7.76 8.88 6.59
N ASN A 19 8.37 9.62 7.51
CA ASN A 19 8.62 9.18 8.89
C ASN A 19 7.60 9.75 9.89
N GLU A 20 6.56 10.39 9.38
CA GLU A 20 5.47 11.02 10.11
C GLU A 20 4.25 10.11 10.11
N ASP A 21 3.48 10.18 11.19
CA ASP A 21 2.27 9.39 11.35
C ASP A 21 1.15 9.86 10.39
N LEU A 22 0.37 8.91 9.86
CA LEU A 22 -0.65 9.19 8.86
C LEU A 22 -2.06 8.83 9.34
N TYR A 23 -3.01 9.67 8.94
CA TYR A 23 -4.42 9.58 9.35
C TYR A 23 -5.32 9.83 8.14
N VAL A 24 -6.43 9.12 8.10
CA VAL A 24 -7.55 9.36 7.17
C VAL A 24 -8.84 9.41 7.97
N GLU A 25 -9.85 10.11 7.46
CA GLU A 25 -11.15 10.23 8.12
C GLU A 25 -11.76 8.83 8.37
N GLY A 26 -12.23 8.60 9.59
CA GLY A 26 -12.83 7.32 10.00
C GLY A 26 -11.84 6.23 10.44
N MET A 27 -10.53 6.50 10.49
CA MET A 27 -9.52 5.56 11.00
C MET A 27 -8.62 6.19 12.07
N ASN A 28 -8.14 5.36 13.01
CA ASN A 28 -7.22 5.80 14.05
C ASN A 28 -5.82 6.11 13.53
N PHE A 29 -5.36 5.42 12.49
CA PHE A 29 -4.13 5.67 11.74
C PHE A 29 -4.15 4.81 10.47
N VAL A 30 -3.24 5.09 9.54
CA VAL A 30 -2.96 4.20 8.40
C VAL A 30 -1.45 4.01 8.24
N PHE A 31 -1.04 2.84 7.75
CA PHE A 31 0.35 2.64 7.32
C PHE A 31 0.61 3.38 6.03
N GLY A 32 -0.35 3.37 5.11
CA GLY A 32 -0.25 4.08 3.84
C GLY A 32 -1.61 4.38 3.24
N CYS A 33 -1.59 5.09 2.12
CA CYS A 33 -2.76 5.36 1.32
C CYS A 33 -2.36 5.43 -0.15
N ALA A 34 -3.10 4.71 -0.99
CA ALA A 34 -2.88 4.65 -2.42
C ALA A 34 -4.02 5.31 -3.21
N LEU A 35 -3.61 6.00 -4.27
CA LEU A 35 -4.45 6.41 -5.40
C LEU A 35 -4.20 5.41 -6.54
N PRO A 36 -5.19 4.56 -6.89
CA PRO A 36 -5.06 3.60 -7.98
C PRO A 36 -4.56 4.25 -9.27
N TYR A 37 -3.62 3.59 -9.95
CA TYR A 37 -2.97 4.01 -11.20
C TYR A 37 -2.18 5.31 -11.13
N ARG A 38 -1.88 5.82 -9.93
CA ARG A 38 -1.18 7.10 -9.77
C ARG A 38 -0.04 7.04 -8.77
N GLY A 39 -0.29 6.57 -7.55
CA GLY A 39 0.76 6.54 -6.55
C GLY A 39 0.25 6.35 -5.14
N ALA A 40 1.17 6.23 -4.20
CA ALA A 40 0.84 6.01 -2.80
C ALA A 40 1.78 6.79 -1.87
N VAL A 41 1.37 6.92 -0.62
CA VAL A 41 2.22 7.34 0.49
C VAL A 41 2.25 6.23 1.54
N LEU A 42 3.41 5.99 2.13
CA LEU A 42 3.65 5.04 3.19
C LEU A 42 4.38 5.75 4.35
N SER A 43 3.86 5.58 5.56
CA SER A 43 4.49 5.98 6.81
C SER A 43 5.33 4.85 7.38
N THR A 44 6.57 5.16 7.76
CA THR A 44 7.41 4.27 8.55
C THR A 44 7.27 4.49 10.06
N TYR A 45 6.51 5.51 10.50
CA TYR A 45 6.40 5.92 11.91
C TYR A 45 6.01 4.77 12.86
N ARG A 46 5.15 3.85 12.39
CA ARG A 46 4.64 2.70 13.17
C ARG A 46 5.23 1.35 12.73
N LEU A 47 6.17 1.34 11.79
CA LEU A 47 6.77 0.12 11.23
C LEU A 47 8.17 -0.06 11.87
N ASP A 48 8.33 -1.12 12.65
CA ASP A 48 9.51 -1.33 13.49
C ASP A 48 10.66 -2.10 12.82
N SER A 49 10.54 -2.41 11.53
CA SER A 49 11.56 -3.15 10.78
C SER A 49 11.48 -2.92 9.27
N ASP A 50 12.62 -3.02 8.60
CA ASP A 50 12.72 -2.96 7.13
C ASP A 50 11.86 -4.01 6.44
N GLU A 51 11.73 -5.20 7.05
CA GLU A 51 10.85 -6.26 6.55
C GLU A 51 9.38 -5.83 6.52
N LEU A 52 8.90 -5.14 7.56
CA LEU A 52 7.54 -4.60 7.56
C LEU A 52 7.38 -3.45 6.56
N VAL A 53 8.38 -2.58 6.44
CA VAL A 53 8.37 -1.52 5.43
C VAL A 53 8.22 -2.13 4.04
N LYS A 54 9.00 -3.15 3.69
CA LYS A 54 8.87 -3.86 2.40
C LYS A 54 7.46 -4.45 2.21
N LYS A 55 6.87 -5.08 3.23
CA LYS A 55 5.51 -5.64 3.14
C LYS A 55 4.47 -4.57 2.81
N GLU A 56 4.49 -3.45 3.54
CA GLU A 56 3.51 -2.39 3.31
C GLU A 56 3.80 -1.61 2.01
N VAL A 57 5.06 -1.46 1.59
CA VAL A 57 5.39 -0.95 0.24
C VAL A 57 4.74 -1.83 -0.83
N ILE A 58 4.88 -3.16 -0.75
CA ILE A 58 4.28 -4.07 -1.73
C ILE A 58 2.74 -3.97 -1.69
N HIS A 59 2.15 -3.79 -0.50
CA HIS A 59 0.71 -3.59 -0.33
C HIS A 59 0.22 -2.33 -1.04
N GLU A 60 0.82 -1.18 -0.75
CA GLU A 60 0.45 0.11 -1.35
C GLU A 60 0.72 0.14 -2.86
N VAL A 61 1.85 -0.39 -3.32
CA VAL A 61 2.13 -0.53 -4.75
C VAL A 61 1.12 -1.48 -5.41
N GLY A 62 0.70 -2.54 -4.74
CA GLY A 62 -0.38 -3.39 -5.22
C GLY A 62 -1.67 -2.61 -5.49
N HIS A 63 -2.04 -1.68 -4.59
CA HIS A 63 -3.17 -0.77 -4.81
C HIS A 63 -2.93 0.20 -5.97
N VAL A 64 -1.73 0.78 -6.10
CA VAL A 64 -1.35 1.62 -7.24
C VAL A 64 -1.50 0.86 -8.56
N LEU A 65 -1.19 -0.43 -8.57
CA LEU A 65 -1.32 -1.30 -9.74
C LEU A 65 -2.75 -1.83 -9.96
N GLY A 66 -3.72 -1.42 -9.14
CA GLY A 66 -5.14 -1.72 -9.30
C GLY A 66 -5.65 -2.93 -8.50
N LEU A 67 -4.83 -3.54 -7.65
CA LEU A 67 -5.30 -4.58 -6.74
C LEU A 67 -6.14 -4.00 -5.61
N GLN A 68 -7.14 -4.76 -5.18
CA GLN A 68 -7.95 -4.47 -4.00
C GLN A 68 -7.51 -5.38 -2.83
N HIS A 69 -8.04 -5.11 -1.63
CA HIS A 69 -7.80 -5.97 -0.49
C HIS A 69 -8.14 -7.44 -0.78
N CYS A 70 -7.32 -8.34 -0.25
CA CYS A 70 -7.42 -9.78 -0.49
C CYS A 70 -7.66 -10.54 0.82
N ARG A 71 -8.52 -11.56 0.80
CA ARG A 71 -8.78 -12.43 1.97
C ARG A 71 -7.85 -13.66 2.05
N ASN A 72 -7.19 -14.01 0.93
CA ASN A 72 -6.21 -15.12 0.87
C ASN A 72 -4.95 -14.78 1.66
N TYR A 73 -4.10 -15.77 1.94
CA TYR A 73 -2.77 -15.55 2.51
C TYR A 73 -1.92 -14.77 1.51
N CYS A 74 -1.90 -13.44 1.66
CA CYS A 74 -1.45 -12.48 0.66
C CYS A 74 -1.03 -11.17 1.34
N VAL A 75 0.00 -10.52 0.81
CA VAL A 75 0.42 -9.18 1.23
C VAL A 75 -0.68 -8.11 1.07
N MET A 76 -1.65 -8.34 0.17
CA MET A 76 -2.83 -7.47 -0.01
C MET A 76 -3.90 -7.64 1.09
N ARG A 77 -3.65 -8.40 2.16
CA ARG A 77 -4.54 -8.41 3.33
C ARG A 77 -4.53 -7.04 3.99
N PHE A 78 -5.71 -6.53 4.31
CA PHE A 78 -5.86 -5.29 5.07
C PHE A 78 -5.21 -5.43 6.46
N SER A 79 -4.59 -4.36 6.95
CA SER A 79 -3.89 -4.35 8.24
C SER A 79 -4.32 -3.12 9.04
N ASN A 80 -5.04 -3.34 10.14
CA ASN A 80 -5.47 -2.29 11.07
C ASN A 80 -4.51 -2.13 12.26
N SER A 81 -3.51 -3.00 12.35
CA SER A 81 -2.54 -3.01 13.43
C SER A 81 -1.18 -3.52 12.93
N VAL A 82 -0.12 -3.19 13.67
CA VAL A 82 1.24 -3.70 13.39
C VAL A 82 1.25 -5.23 13.49
N ARG A 83 0.42 -5.80 14.36
CA ARG A 83 0.25 -7.25 14.48
C ARG A 83 -0.31 -7.86 13.19
N ASP A 84 -1.31 -7.24 12.57
CA ASP A 84 -1.89 -7.73 11.31
C ASP A 84 -0.86 -7.67 10.17
N ALA A 85 -0.11 -6.56 10.09
CA ALA A 85 0.97 -6.40 9.11
C ALA A 85 2.09 -7.44 9.29
N LYS A 86 2.41 -7.80 10.54
CA LYS A 86 3.35 -8.89 10.85
C LYS A 86 2.83 -10.26 10.38
N GLN A 87 1.54 -10.53 10.54
CA GLN A 87 0.92 -11.83 10.25
C GLN A 87 0.71 -12.14 8.77
N LYS A 88 0.55 -11.12 7.91
CA LYS A 88 0.40 -11.35 6.46
C LYS A 88 1.76 -11.70 5.81
N PRO A 89 1.80 -12.49 4.73
CA PRO A 89 3.05 -12.79 4.03
C PRO A 89 3.59 -11.56 3.31
N SER A 90 4.85 -11.61 2.88
CA SER A 90 5.49 -10.58 2.06
C SER A 90 5.24 -10.74 0.56
N TYR A 91 4.40 -11.69 0.14
CA TYR A 91 4.15 -12.01 -1.27
C TYR A 91 2.67 -11.98 -1.65
N LEU A 92 2.41 -11.77 -2.93
CA LEU A 92 1.07 -11.89 -3.53
C LEU A 92 0.66 -13.37 -3.61
N CYS A 93 -0.61 -13.67 -3.31
CA CYS A 93 -1.19 -14.97 -3.64
C CYS A 93 -1.40 -15.11 -5.15
N GLU A 94 -1.57 -16.35 -5.64
CA GLU A 94 -1.76 -16.62 -7.07
C GLU A 94 -2.93 -15.83 -7.68
N SER A 95 -4.05 -15.69 -6.98
CA SER A 95 -5.18 -14.88 -7.48
C SER A 95 -4.81 -13.42 -7.71
N CYS A 96 -4.01 -12.81 -6.83
CA CYS A 96 -3.56 -11.43 -7.01
C CYS A 96 -2.52 -11.32 -8.13
N LYS A 97 -1.63 -12.32 -8.29
CA LYS A 97 -0.67 -12.37 -9.41
C LYS A 97 -1.40 -12.46 -10.75
N SER A 98 -2.40 -13.35 -10.88
CA SER A 98 -3.20 -13.48 -12.11
C SER A 98 -3.94 -12.19 -12.45
N LYS A 99 -4.59 -11.55 -11.47
CA LYS A 99 -5.26 -10.25 -11.68
C LYS A 99 -4.29 -9.17 -12.13
N LEU A 100 -3.11 -9.10 -11.51
CA LEU A 100 -2.09 -8.13 -11.88
C LEU A 100 -1.61 -8.35 -13.32
N ASN A 101 -1.37 -9.60 -13.71
CA ASN A 101 -1.02 -9.97 -15.07
C ASN A 101 -2.13 -9.58 -16.06
N GLU A 102 -3.41 -9.72 -15.71
CA GLU A 102 -4.51 -9.30 -16.57
C GLU A 102 -4.60 -7.78 -16.73
N LEU A 103 -4.47 -7.03 -15.63
CA LEU A 103 -4.53 -5.57 -15.62
C LEU A 103 -3.38 -4.91 -16.40
N TRP A 104 -2.21 -5.55 -16.40
CA TRP A 104 -0.97 -5.02 -17.00
C TRP A 104 -0.45 -5.89 -18.15
N LYS A 105 -1.34 -6.68 -18.78
CA LYS A 105 -1.06 -7.33 -20.06
C LYS A 105 -0.65 -6.25 -21.07
N LYS A 106 0.59 -6.35 -21.57
CA LYS A 106 1.04 -5.60 -22.74
C LYS A 106 0.39 -6.16 -23.99
#